data_AF-A0A9W6THQ6-F1
#
_entry.id   AF-A0A9W6THQ6-F1
#
_cell.length_a   1.000
_cell.length_b   1.000
_cell.length_c   1.000
_cell.angle_alpha   90.00
_cell.angle_beta   90.00
_cell.angle_gamma   90.00
#
_symmetry.space_group_name_H-M   'P 1'
#
loop_
_entity.id
_entity.type
_entity.pdbx_description
1 polymer ?
#
loop_
_entity_poly.entity_id
_entity_poly.type
_entity_poly.pdbx_seq_one_letter_code
_entity_poly.pdbx_strand_id
1 'polypeptide(L)'
;MRIATVLAVAAAYGTFVDALTQDEPGHPMLRDLGTDENQSQLVPSLFLMADNPGATCSWGSGLSCDIDDVSGSLTLGDTCILPVPVPTAITTLKLFYEDSPSDNSGSCFDSSTLAANVEILKTNNPFPTALQTAASGLEPVLNAKAKWCCNKYVELKEQFVQYTCGVPIPPLPTCVGGSGNTCGLDKCLKVTGNDIATVLVSIDESVQTASAGVIAALASPPADADETKNVYYSLPCTNFDATNDACKYNVKLSELVDVTPDWNAGFPSSTEEVDDFIFWRYNLDGGEWIQWDRTSDSQLAFTQPGTTVTIEAWTAAGQVGTSYSFNVNLYVHSTLTCANFDAMWTGVGVTEEGGAYCNVPGSDFTLLNFAYDAAQVVPHGAGTVTGDYAGATCEIMLKDEDSTVAATTTATLIESTATTLSKDFAVELVHDPNTAQKTAGKIVCTFTRTSHSNTMMLADVDDPNTITCTHDFTVTDCDAPELEVGVGQDAVCSDECAGDSAPGVGEACGGTVVTSNGAATSVSSVAEVSCCAACSPALTCSAVSDTEVKSCNAEPSGLLLAQLAAAEQKVFASETTTALLGASAMVAVVALVVVKRRADAAAHARESEDAYYPLLE
;
A
#
# COMPACT_ATOMS: atom_id res chain seq x y z
N MET A 1 11.75 25.35 25.55
CA MET A 1 10.77 26.26 26.20
C MET A 1 9.43 25.91 25.57
N ARG A 2 8.62 25.01 26.17
CA ARG A 2 7.54 25.30 27.16
C ARG A 2 6.49 26.25 26.57
N ILE A 3 5.37 25.76 25.99
CA ILE A 3 4.12 25.19 26.58
C ILE A 3 3.01 26.26 26.68
N ALA A 4 1.79 25.88 26.23
CA ALA A 4 0.43 26.26 26.71
C ALA A 4 -0.20 27.61 26.33
N THR A 5 -1.53 27.80 26.28
CA THR A 5 -2.76 27.05 25.93
C THR A 5 -3.94 28.05 26.12
N VAL A 6 -5.07 27.80 25.42
CA VAL A 6 -6.47 27.84 25.93
C VAL A 6 -7.28 29.16 26.07
N LEU A 7 -8.46 29.12 25.40
CA LEU A 7 -9.81 29.67 25.67
C LEU A 7 -10.02 31.12 26.16
N ALA A 8 -10.93 31.82 25.47
CA ALA A 8 -12.09 32.46 26.11
C ALA A 8 -13.28 32.58 25.14
N VAL A 9 -14.31 31.77 25.39
CA VAL A 9 -15.71 31.95 25.00
C VAL A 9 -16.28 33.15 25.76
N ALA A 10 -16.99 34.07 25.09
CA ALA A 10 -18.17 34.75 25.65
C ALA A 10 -18.82 35.75 24.68
N ALA A 11 -20.09 35.47 24.39
CA ALA A 11 -21.21 36.43 24.38
C ALA A 11 -21.27 37.52 23.29
N ALA A 12 -21.95 37.22 22.18
CA ALA A 12 -22.83 38.17 21.50
C ALA A 12 -23.91 37.47 20.64
N TYR A 13 -24.50 36.37 21.12
CA TYR A 13 -25.76 35.86 20.55
C TYR A 13 -26.87 36.15 21.56
N GLY A 14 -27.58 37.25 21.32
CA GLY A 14 -28.67 37.69 22.18
C GLY A 14 -29.30 39.00 21.78
N THR A 15 -29.44 39.33 20.48
CA THR A 15 -30.16 40.55 20.04
C THR A 15 -30.79 40.46 18.65
N PHE A 16 -31.15 39.26 18.14
CA PHE A 16 -31.86 39.15 16.85
C PHE A 16 -33.39 38.93 16.96
N VAL A 17 -33.94 38.90 18.18
CA VAL A 17 -35.39 38.72 18.40
C VAL A 17 -36.10 39.97 18.95
N ASP A 18 -35.38 41.06 19.26
CA ASP A 18 -35.99 42.28 19.84
C ASP A 18 -36.06 43.48 18.87
N ALA A 19 -35.60 43.33 17.62
CA ALA A 19 -35.56 44.43 16.64
C ALA A 19 -36.87 44.60 15.82
N LEU A 20 -37.90 43.79 16.07
CA LEU A 20 -39.21 43.91 15.41
C LEU A 20 -40.29 44.56 16.29
N THR A 21 -39.96 45.00 17.49
CA THR A 21 -40.89 45.74 18.35
C THR A 21 -40.19 46.92 19.02
N GLN A 22 -40.04 48.03 18.29
CA GLN A 22 -40.02 49.35 18.92
C GLN A 22 -40.32 50.45 17.89
N ASP A 23 -41.46 51.11 18.11
CA ASP A 23 -41.85 52.36 17.49
C ASP A 23 -40.89 53.51 17.90
N GLU A 24 -40.65 54.41 16.94
CA GLU A 24 -40.14 55.80 17.06
C GLU A 24 -38.63 56.13 16.91
N PRO A 25 -38.29 57.32 16.35
CA PRO A 25 -37.21 57.49 15.36
C PRO A 25 -36.06 58.43 15.80
N GLY A 26 -34.85 58.23 15.23
CA GLY A 26 -33.85 59.31 15.14
C GLY A 26 -32.37 58.90 15.16
N HIS A 27 -31.81 58.60 13.97
CA HIS A 27 -30.42 58.83 13.48
C HIS A 27 -29.18 58.37 14.30
N PRO A 28 -27.96 58.34 13.73
CA PRO A 28 -27.46 57.43 12.69
C PRO A 28 -26.08 56.85 13.07
N MET A 29 -25.79 55.56 12.84
CA MET A 29 -24.40 55.05 12.85
C MET A 29 -24.14 54.12 11.67
N LEU A 30 -23.98 54.71 10.49
CA LEU A 30 -23.23 54.11 9.40
C LEU A 30 -21.96 54.92 9.23
N ARG A 31 -20.81 54.30 9.50
CA ARG A 31 -19.56 54.74 8.89
C ARG A 31 -18.60 53.59 8.62
N ASP A 32 -18.30 53.48 7.33
CA ASP A 32 -17.13 52.96 6.62
C ASP A 32 -16.66 51.53 6.91
N LEU A 33 -16.70 50.68 5.86
CA LEU A 33 -15.55 49.92 5.32
C LEU A 33 -15.90 49.38 3.92
N GLY A 34 -14.94 49.44 2.99
CA GLY A 34 -15.13 49.24 1.55
C GLY A 34 -14.61 47.92 0.99
N THR A 35 -15.26 47.55 -0.14
CA THR A 35 -14.75 46.92 -1.38
C THR A 35 -13.70 45.81 -1.22
N ASP A 36 -14.13 44.56 -1.27
CA ASP A 36 -14.34 43.83 -2.53
C ASP A 36 -15.08 42.52 -2.25
N GLU A 37 -16.20 42.37 -2.96
CA GLU A 37 -17.06 41.18 -3.14
C GLU A 37 -17.51 40.38 -1.90
N ASN A 38 -18.81 40.06 -1.91
CA ASN A 38 -19.52 39.28 -0.89
C ASN A 38 -19.99 40.07 0.34
N GLN A 39 -21.28 39.89 0.69
CA GLN A 39 -22.11 40.55 1.73
C GLN A 39 -22.84 41.86 1.40
N SER A 40 -22.52 42.58 0.32
CA SER A 40 -23.16 43.89 0.00
C SER A 40 -24.41 43.84 -0.90
N GLN A 41 -24.88 42.67 -1.34
CA GLN A 41 -26.14 42.56 -2.11
C GLN A 41 -27.34 42.08 -1.30
N LEU A 42 -27.18 41.50 -0.11
CA LEU A 42 -28.32 40.99 0.66
C LEU A 42 -28.88 42.04 1.63
N VAL A 43 -28.02 42.84 2.27
CA VAL A 43 -28.47 43.85 3.25
C VAL A 43 -29.16 45.05 2.59
N PRO A 44 -28.66 45.62 1.48
CA PRO A 44 -29.42 46.63 0.76
C PRO A 44 -30.70 46.05 0.17
N SER A 45 -30.72 44.80 -0.32
CA SER A 45 -31.90 44.17 -0.94
C SER A 45 -33.07 43.95 0.03
N LEU A 46 -32.78 43.64 1.29
CA LEU A 46 -33.79 43.54 2.34
C LEU A 46 -34.26 44.91 2.84
N PHE A 47 -33.40 45.94 2.83
CA PHE A 47 -33.81 47.34 3.05
C PHE A 47 -34.48 47.99 1.82
N LEU A 48 -34.22 47.48 0.61
CA LEU A 48 -34.73 47.90 -0.71
C LEU A 48 -36.17 47.45 -0.97
N MET A 49 -36.77 46.65 -0.08
CA MET A 49 -38.20 46.31 -0.11
C MET A 49 -39.07 47.27 0.69
N ALA A 50 -38.48 48.26 1.37
CA ALA A 50 -39.24 49.29 2.09
C ALA A 50 -39.47 50.58 1.28
N ASP A 51 -38.58 50.95 0.35
CA ASP A 51 -38.79 52.03 -0.63
C ASP A 51 -37.59 52.02 -1.60
N ASN A 52 -37.82 51.83 -2.90
CA ASN A 52 -36.77 51.90 -3.90
C ASN A 52 -37.06 53.04 -4.89
N PRO A 53 -36.32 54.18 -4.84
CA PRO A 53 -36.46 55.29 -5.80
C PRO A 53 -35.91 54.96 -7.20
N GLY A 54 -35.35 53.75 -7.42
CA GLY A 54 -34.87 53.29 -8.72
C GLY A 54 -35.92 52.62 -9.62
N ALA A 55 -37.20 52.57 -9.23
CA ALA A 55 -38.26 51.99 -10.06
C ALA A 55 -38.64 52.96 -11.20
N THR A 56 -38.03 52.82 -12.38
CA THR A 56 -38.47 53.58 -13.56
C THR A 56 -39.81 53.07 -14.08
N CYS A 57 -40.89 53.80 -13.77
CA CYS A 57 -42.17 53.68 -14.47
C CYS A 57 -42.12 54.56 -15.72
N SER A 58 -42.26 53.96 -16.91
CA SER A 58 -42.42 54.71 -18.16
C SER A 58 -43.90 54.79 -18.53
N TRP A 59 -44.43 56.00 -18.60
CA TRP A 59 -45.63 56.29 -19.37
C TRP A 59 -45.25 56.53 -20.83
N GLY A 60 -46.21 56.63 -21.74
CA GLY A 60 -45.94 56.98 -23.15
C GLY A 60 -44.91 58.12 -23.30
N SER A 61 -44.18 58.12 -24.43
CA SER A 61 -42.89 58.82 -24.59
C SER A 61 -42.71 60.12 -23.79
N GLY A 62 -41.82 60.09 -22.78
CA GLY A 62 -41.25 61.28 -22.15
C GLY A 62 -41.66 61.62 -20.71
N LEU A 63 -42.28 60.70 -19.95
CA LEU A 63 -42.68 60.94 -18.56
C LEU A 63 -42.14 59.87 -17.60
N SER A 64 -41.48 60.31 -16.51
CA SER A 64 -40.98 59.48 -15.39
C SER A 64 -41.69 59.88 -14.08
N CYS A 65 -41.90 58.93 -13.17
CA CYS A 65 -42.38 59.18 -11.81
C CYS A 65 -41.27 58.88 -10.80
N ASP A 66 -41.14 59.73 -9.78
CA ASP A 66 -40.22 59.58 -8.65
C ASP A 66 -41.02 59.28 -7.38
N ILE A 67 -40.57 58.30 -6.58
CA ILE A 67 -41.24 57.84 -5.35
C ILE A 67 -40.44 58.40 -4.17
N ASP A 68 -40.79 59.61 -3.73
CA ASP A 68 -40.01 60.33 -2.71
C ASP A 68 -40.86 60.80 -1.50
N ASP A 69 -42.11 60.34 -1.36
CA ASP A 69 -42.97 60.81 -0.27
C ASP A 69 -43.29 59.75 0.80
N VAL A 70 -42.89 60.07 2.03
CA VAL A 70 -43.01 59.30 3.29
C VAL A 70 -44.48 59.02 3.69
N SER A 71 -45.43 59.53 2.90
CA SER A 71 -46.87 59.48 3.15
C SER A 71 -47.56 58.23 2.61
N GLY A 72 -46.87 57.36 1.86
CA GLY A 72 -47.50 56.20 1.24
C GLY A 72 -48.58 56.64 0.23
N SER A 73 -48.29 57.62 -0.62
CA SER A 73 -49.18 57.99 -1.73
C SER A 73 -48.39 58.19 -3.04
N LEU A 74 -48.93 57.69 -4.16
CA LEU A 74 -48.38 57.93 -5.49
C LEU A 74 -49.17 59.08 -6.12
N THR A 75 -48.53 60.24 -6.27
CA THR A 75 -49.11 61.39 -6.96
C THR A 75 -48.78 61.35 -8.45
N LEU A 76 -49.82 61.20 -9.29
CA LEU A 76 -49.72 61.32 -10.75
C LEU A 76 -50.21 62.72 -11.14
N GLY A 77 -49.28 63.67 -11.34
CA GLY A 77 -49.57 65.08 -11.57
C GLY A 77 -50.05 65.84 -10.32
N ASP A 78 -50.61 67.05 -10.49
CA ASP A 78 -50.94 67.96 -9.38
C ASP A 78 -52.26 67.63 -8.64
N THR A 79 -53.03 66.62 -9.07
CA THR A 79 -54.41 66.42 -8.59
C THR A 79 -54.85 64.98 -8.35
N CYS A 80 -54.06 63.96 -8.73
CA CYS A 80 -54.45 62.56 -8.55
C CYS A 80 -53.61 61.91 -7.44
N ILE A 81 -54.22 61.74 -6.26
CA ILE A 81 -53.66 60.97 -5.15
C ILE A 81 -54.14 59.54 -5.31
N LEU A 82 -53.27 58.64 -5.78
CA LEU A 82 -53.51 57.22 -5.64
C LEU A 82 -53.02 56.80 -4.25
N PRO A 83 -53.82 56.03 -3.47
CA PRO A 83 -53.26 55.40 -2.27
C PRO A 83 -52.07 54.55 -2.70
N VAL A 84 -50.93 54.61 -1.98
CA VAL A 84 -49.92 53.55 -2.13
C VAL A 84 -50.66 52.25 -1.88
N PRO A 85 -50.53 51.27 -2.79
CA PRO A 85 -51.34 50.07 -2.77
C PRO A 85 -51.31 49.43 -1.37
N VAL A 86 -52.41 49.61 -0.64
CA VAL A 86 -52.80 48.75 0.48
C VAL A 86 -52.83 47.33 -0.10
N PRO A 87 -52.29 46.30 0.58
CA PRO A 87 -52.04 44.96 0.03
C PRO A 87 -53.34 44.21 -0.33
N THR A 88 -53.95 44.63 -1.43
CA THR A 88 -54.99 43.93 -2.20
C THR A 88 -54.50 43.64 -3.63
N ALA A 89 -53.25 43.99 -3.92
CA ALA A 89 -52.53 43.63 -5.14
C ALA A 89 -52.30 42.11 -5.17
N ILE A 90 -52.56 41.49 -6.32
CA ILE A 90 -52.30 40.06 -6.53
C ILE A 90 -50.80 39.84 -6.29
N THR A 91 -50.49 39.22 -5.16
CA THR A 91 -49.14 38.78 -4.81
C THR A 91 -49.12 37.29 -5.09
N THR A 92 -48.13 36.82 -5.83
CA THR A 92 -47.93 35.39 -6.03
C THR A 92 -46.55 34.97 -5.54
N LEU A 93 -46.52 33.83 -4.88
CA LEU A 93 -45.36 33.23 -4.26
C LEU A 93 -45.07 31.92 -4.96
N LYS A 94 -43.81 31.70 -5.30
CA LYS A 94 -43.32 30.42 -5.80
C LYS A 94 -42.21 29.94 -4.88
N LEU A 95 -42.46 28.88 -4.12
CA LEU A 95 -41.45 28.20 -3.31
C LEU A 95 -40.51 27.38 -4.19
N PHE A 96 -39.41 26.91 -3.60
CA PHE A 96 -38.51 26.00 -4.28
C PHE A 96 -39.27 24.77 -4.81
N TYR A 97 -38.86 24.29 -5.99
CA TYR A 97 -39.44 23.11 -6.65
C TYR A 97 -40.91 23.20 -7.07
N GLU A 98 -41.62 24.29 -6.81
CA GLU A 98 -42.96 24.48 -7.36
C GLU A 98 -42.91 24.70 -8.88
N ASP A 99 -43.90 24.22 -9.61
CA ASP A 99 -43.97 24.44 -11.06
C ASP A 99 -44.49 25.84 -11.39
N SER A 100 -45.47 26.33 -10.62
CA SER A 100 -46.15 27.61 -10.84
C SER A 100 -46.34 28.38 -9.53
N PRO A 101 -46.28 29.72 -9.57
CA PRO A 101 -46.58 30.55 -8.40
C PRO A 101 -48.05 30.41 -7.96
N SER A 102 -48.30 30.56 -6.66
CA SER A 102 -49.62 30.53 -6.02
C SER A 102 -49.97 31.88 -5.40
N ASP A 103 -51.26 32.19 -5.28
CA ASP A 103 -51.71 33.44 -4.64
C ASP A 103 -51.26 33.49 -3.17
N ASN A 104 -50.61 34.58 -2.79
CA ASN A 104 -50.15 34.85 -1.43
C ASN A 104 -50.81 36.12 -0.89
N SER A 105 -51.28 36.06 0.36
CA SER A 105 -51.86 37.22 1.06
C SER A 105 -50.90 37.84 2.09
N GLY A 106 -49.73 37.22 2.31
CA GLY A 106 -48.71 37.65 3.27
C GLY A 106 -47.45 38.25 2.62
N SER A 107 -46.38 38.38 3.42
CA SER A 107 -45.05 38.70 2.90
C SER A 107 -44.55 37.54 2.04
N CYS A 108 -43.79 37.83 0.98
CA CYS A 108 -43.16 36.79 0.19
C CYS A 108 -41.92 36.17 0.83
N PHE A 109 -41.30 36.90 1.77
CA PHE A 109 -40.04 36.53 2.43
C PHE A 109 -40.23 36.67 3.93
N ASP A 110 -40.85 35.67 4.54
CA ASP A 110 -41.03 35.57 6.00
C ASP A 110 -40.40 34.30 6.56
N SER A 111 -40.34 34.18 7.88
CA SER A 111 -39.71 33.03 8.54
C SER A 111 -40.44 31.71 8.25
N SER A 112 -41.75 31.75 8.00
CA SER A 112 -42.55 30.55 7.75
C SER A 112 -42.31 30.00 6.35
N THR A 113 -42.21 30.88 5.36
CA THR A 113 -41.89 30.59 3.96
C THR A 113 -40.42 30.20 3.81
N LEU A 114 -39.51 30.81 4.58
CA LEU A 114 -38.12 30.36 4.67
C LEU A 114 -38.03 28.94 5.23
N ALA A 115 -38.72 28.64 6.34
CA ALA A 115 -38.73 27.28 6.91
C ALA A 115 -39.28 26.24 5.94
N ALA A 116 -40.33 26.56 5.19
CA ALA A 116 -40.86 25.69 4.14
C ALA A 116 -39.83 25.43 3.02
N ASN A 117 -39.11 26.46 2.58
CA ASN A 117 -38.05 26.32 1.59
C ASN A 117 -36.88 25.47 2.10
N VAL A 118 -36.48 25.63 3.36
CA VAL A 118 -35.43 24.80 3.99
C VAL A 118 -35.85 23.33 4.03
N GLU A 119 -37.08 23.03 4.46
CA GLU A 119 -37.61 21.65 4.47
C GLU A 119 -37.65 21.02 3.05
N ILE A 120 -37.98 21.82 2.03
CA ILE A 120 -37.95 21.38 0.62
C ILE A 120 -36.53 21.03 0.18
N LEU A 121 -35.52 21.81 0.57
CA LEU A 121 -34.12 21.52 0.24
C LEU A 121 -33.63 20.22 0.92
N LYS A 122 -34.05 19.98 2.16
CA LYS A 122 -33.74 18.77 2.93
C LYS A 122 -34.38 17.51 2.35
N THR A 123 -35.63 17.60 1.92
CA THR A 123 -36.39 16.41 1.48
C THR A 123 -36.20 16.06 0.00
N ASN A 124 -35.76 16.99 -0.85
CA ASN A 124 -35.60 16.76 -2.29
C ASN A 124 -34.22 16.22 -2.67
N ASN A 125 -33.93 14.98 -2.27
CA ASN A 125 -32.79 14.23 -2.78
C ASN A 125 -32.90 14.05 -4.32
N PRO A 126 -31.89 14.45 -5.12
CA PRO A 126 -31.94 14.32 -6.58
C PRO A 126 -31.73 12.88 -7.09
N PHE A 127 -31.12 11.99 -6.30
CA PHE A 127 -30.66 10.68 -6.77
C PHE A 127 -31.69 9.58 -7.01
N PRO A 128 -32.89 9.56 -6.39
CA PRO A 128 -33.93 8.60 -6.75
C PRO A 128 -34.29 8.60 -8.25
N THR A 129 -34.08 9.72 -8.94
CA THR A 129 -34.37 9.86 -10.38
C THR A 129 -33.17 10.23 -11.24
N ALA A 130 -32.11 10.81 -10.66
CA ALA A 130 -31.00 11.39 -11.42
C ALA A 130 -29.61 10.85 -11.03
N LEU A 131 -29.52 9.73 -10.28
CA LEU A 131 -28.25 9.17 -9.81
C LEU A 131 -27.20 9.03 -10.91
N GLN A 132 -27.58 8.54 -12.10
CA GLN A 132 -26.67 8.34 -13.23
C GLN A 132 -26.46 9.58 -14.12
N THR A 133 -27.14 10.69 -13.84
CA THR A 133 -27.04 11.88 -14.69
C THR A 133 -25.71 12.57 -14.44
N ALA A 134 -24.95 12.81 -15.51
CA ALA A 134 -23.68 13.54 -15.44
C ALA A 134 -23.88 14.94 -14.85
N ALA A 135 -22.89 15.42 -14.08
CA ALA A 135 -22.96 16.70 -13.39
C ALA A 135 -23.34 17.87 -14.31
N SER A 136 -22.75 17.91 -15.52
CA SER A 136 -23.03 18.95 -16.53
C SER A 136 -24.49 19.00 -17.01
N GLY A 137 -25.23 17.89 -16.92
CA GLY A 137 -26.65 17.81 -17.23
C GLY A 137 -27.55 18.04 -16.01
N LEU A 138 -27.12 17.59 -14.83
CA LEU A 138 -27.91 17.67 -13.60
C LEU A 138 -27.90 19.08 -12.98
N GLU A 139 -26.73 19.71 -12.94
CA GLU A 139 -26.50 21.03 -12.34
C GLU A 139 -27.47 22.12 -12.83
N PRO A 140 -27.65 22.35 -14.14
CA PRO A 140 -28.59 23.37 -14.62
C PRO A 140 -30.05 23.05 -14.29
N VAL A 141 -30.41 21.76 -14.18
CA VAL A 141 -31.79 21.33 -13.87
C VAL A 141 -32.13 21.61 -12.41
N LEU A 142 -31.22 21.31 -11.48
CA LEU A 142 -31.39 21.56 -10.05
C LEU A 142 -31.41 23.06 -9.75
N ASN A 143 -30.44 23.82 -10.27
CA ASN A 143 -30.39 25.28 -10.16
C ASN A 143 -31.65 25.96 -10.74
N ALA A 144 -32.29 25.35 -11.75
CA ALA A 144 -33.53 25.89 -12.30
C ALA A 144 -34.74 25.73 -11.37
N LYS A 145 -34.74 24.69 -10.51
CA LYS A 145 -35.80 24.38 -9.54
C LYS A 145 -35.58 25.04 -8.18
N ALA A 146 -34.34 25.36 -7.80
CA ALA A 146 -33.98 26.10 -6.60
C ALA A 146 -34.18 27.62 -6.77
N LYS A 147 -35.42 28.02 -7.09
CA LYS A 147 -35.84 29.42 -7.27
C LYS A 147 -37.02 29.75 -6.38
N TRP A 148 -36.85 30.74 -5.52
CA TRP A 148 -37.91 31.28 -4.67
C TRP A 148 -38.31 32.64 -5.23
N CYS A 149 -39.48 32.73 -5.85
CA CYS A 149 -39.92 33.95 -6.53
C CYS A 149 -41.09 34.61 -5.82
N CYS A 150 -41.06 35.94 -5.80
CA CYS A 150 -42.12 36.82 -5.38
C CYS A 150 -42.50 37.71 -6.54
N ASN A 151 -43.78 37.66 -6.90
CA ASN A 151 -44.37 38.54 -7.88
C ASN A 151 -45.45 39.38 -7.22
N LYS A 152 -45.43 40.69 -7.46
CA LYS A 152 -46.46 41.61 -6.99
C LYS A 152 -46.83 42.55 -8.12
N TYR A 153 -48.10 42.62 -8.48
CA TYR A 153 -48.57 43.51 -9.55
C TYR A 153 -49.74 44.38 -9.10
N VAL A 154 -49.75 45.62 -9.58
CA VAL A 154 -50.75 46.65 -9.30
C VAL A 154 -51.23 47.23 -10.62
N GLU A 155 -52.54 47.31 -10.81
CA GLU A 155 -53.13 48.02 -11.96
C GLU A 155 -53.16 49.53 -11.70
N LEU A 156 -52.60 50.30 -12.64
CA LEU A 156 -52.55 51.75 -12.60
C LEU A 156 -53.84 52.34 -13.18
N LYS A 157 -54.38 53.35 -12.49
CA LYS A 157 -55.58 54.09 -12.92
C LYS A 157 -55.22 55.52 -13.24
N GLU A 158 -55.72 56.03 -14.36
CA GLU A 158 -55.59 57.44 -14.73
C GLU A 158 -56.88 58.21 -14.43
N GLN A 159 -56.75 59.50 -14.15
CA GLN A 159 -57.90 60.38 -13.96
C GLN A 159 -58.51 60.71 -15.34
N PHE A 160 -59.68 60.16 -15.62
CA PHE A 160 -60.38 60.32 -16.88
C PHE A 160 -61.63 61.21 -16.69
N VAL A 161 -61.77 62.22 -17.55
CA VAL A 161 -62.99 63.01 -17.69
C VAL A 161 -63.55 62.76 -19.08
N GLN A 162 -64.74 62.17 -19.17
CA GLN A 162 -65.38 61.95 -20.46
C GLN A 162 -65.81 63.28 -21.07
N TYR A 163 -65.21 63.66 -22.20
CA TYR A 163 -65.64 64.84 -22.93
C TYR A 163 -66.99 64.57 -23.62
N THR A 164 -68.02 65.33 -23.27
CA THR A 164 -69.34 65.27 -23.90
C THR A 164 -69.70 66.64 -24.49
N CYS A 165 -69.91 66.70 -25.81
CA CYS A 165 -70.32 67.93 -26.49
C CYS A 165 -71.75 68.33 -26.08
N GLY A 166 -71.94 69.57 -25.63
CA GLY A 166 -73.26 70.18 -25.42
C GLY A 166 -73.80 70.15 -23.99
N VAL A 167 -73.01 69.73 -22.99
CA VAL A 167 -73.41 69.74 -21.57
C VAL A 167 -72.75 70.93 -20.85
N PRO A 168 -73.49 71.79 -20.11
CA PRO A 168 -72.92 72.99 -19.47
C PRO A 168 -72.00 72.69 -18.28
N ILE A 169 -72.05 71.46 -17.75
CA ILE A 169 -71.24 71.02 -16.60
C ILE A 169 -70.52 69.74 -17.03
N PRO A 170 -69.19 69.72 -17.09
CA PRO A 170 -68.44 68.50 -17.38
C PRO A 170 -68.70 67.45 -16.28
N PRO A 171 -68.76 66.14 -16.63
CA PRO A 171 -68.89 65.09 -15.64
C PRO A 171 -67.71 65.10 -14.66
N LEU A 172 -67.94 64.65 -13.43
CA LEU A 172 -66.86 64.53 -12.44
C LEU A 172 -65.77 63.58 -12.95
N PRO A 173 -64.49 63.88 -12.70
CA PRO A 173 -63.39 62.98 -13.03
C PRO A 173 -63.59 61.62 -12.35
N THR A 174 -63.36 60.56 -13.11
CA THR A 174 -63.38 59.16 -12.64
C THR A 174 -62.01 58.54 -12.87
N CYS A 175 -61.52 57.72 -11.93
CA CYS A 175 -60.29 56.94 -12.14
C CYS A 175 -60.62 55.72 -13.02
N VAL A 176 -60.14 55.72 -14.26
CA VAL A 176 -60.33 54.61 -15.20
C VAL A 176 -58.97 53.95 -15.44
N GLY A 177 -58.91 52.62 -15.31
CA GLY A 177 -57.72 51.85 -15.67
C GLY A 177 -57.72 51.58 -17.17
N GLY A 178 -56.62 51.89 -17.85
CA GLY A 178 -56.37 51.42 -19.21
C GLY A 178 -55.93 49.97 -19.18
N SER A 179 -56.36 49.17 -20.16
CA SER A 179 -55.88 47.79 -20.32
C SER A 179 -54.37 47.79 -20.57
N GLY A 180 -53.58 47.18 -19.66
CA GLY A 180 -52.13 47.06 -19.77
C GLY A 180 -51.31 48.06 -18.94
N ASN A 181 -51.96 49.00 -18.24
CA ASN A 181 -51.26 49.92 -17.35
C ASN A 181 -51.04 49.24 -15.99
N THR A 182 -49.91 48.58 -15.81
CA THR A 182 -49.57 47.87 -14.56
C THR A 182 -48.20 48.30 -14.05
N CYS A 183 -48.02 48.30 -12.73
CA CYS A 183 -46.74 48.38 -12.06
C CYS A 183 -46.49 47.02 -11.39
N GLY A 184 -45.31 46.45 -11.59
CA GLY A 184 -44.99 45.09 -11.14
C GLY A 184 -43.61 45.00 -10.52
N LEU A 185 -43.48 44.12 -9.54
CA LEU A 185 -42.22 43.66 -8.98
C LEU A 185 -42.14 42.15 -9.15
N ASP A 186 -41.13 41.69 -9.87
CA ASP A 186 -40.76 40.29 -10.01
C ASP A 186 -39.34 40.13 -9.44
N LYS A 187 -39.21 39.36 -8.36
CA LYS A 187 -37.94 39.08 -7.70
C LYS A 187 -37.84 37.60 -7.38
N CYS A 188 -36.78 36.97 -7.87
CA CYS A 188 -36.44 35.60 -7.52
C CYS A 188 -35.10 35.54 -6.79
N LEU A 189 -35.07 34.83 -5.67
CA LEU A 189 -33.86 34.33 -5.06
C LEU A 189 -33.51 33.00 -5.73
N LYS A 190 -32.26 32.88 -6.15
CA LYS A 190 -31.69 31.62 -6.65
C LYS A 190 -30.64 31.16 -5.67
N VAL A 191 -30.62 29.87 -5.41
CA VAL A 191 -29.66 29.23 -4.54
C VAL A 191 -29.00 28.11 -5.35
N THR A 192 -27.69 28.00 -5.25
CA THR A 192 -26.89 26.89 -5.79
C THR A 192 -26.40 25.99 -4.65
N GLY A 193 -25.86 24.81 -4.96
CA GLY A 193 -25.32 23.94 -3.91
C GLY A 193 -24.24 24.61 -3.06
N ASN A 194 -23.34 25.37 -3.69
CA ASN A 194 -22.30 26.14 -3.01
C ASN A 194 -22.83 27.27 -2.14
N ASP A 195 -24.03 27.79 -2.40
CA ASP A 195 -24.65 28.81 -1.54
C ASP A 195 -25.22 28.21 -0.25
N ILE A 196 -25.46 26.90 -0.22
CA ILE A 196 -26.02 26.16 0.92
C ILE A 196 -24.91 25.64 1.82
N ALA A 197 -23.99 24.87 1.25
CA ALA A 197 -23.01 24.11 2.00
C ALA A 197 -21.60 24.25 1.42
N THR A 198 -20.62 23.90 2.24
CA THR A 198 -19.24 23.66 1.86
C THR A 198 -18.83 22.27 2.32
N VAL A 199 -17.93 21.65 1.57
CA VAL A 199 -17.48 20.29 1.83
C VAL A 199 -15.96 20.24 1.65
N LEU A 200 -15.28 19.67 2.63
CA LEU A 200 -13.89 19.24 2.52
C LEU A 200 -13.85 17.71 2.55
N VAL A 201 -13.14 17.12 1.57
CA VAL A 201 -12.85 15.69 1.52
C VAL A 201 -11.34 15.51 1.43
N SER A 202 -10.79 14.62 2.25
CA SER A 202 -9.38 14.24 2.23
C SER A 202 -9.22 12.77 2.58
N ILE A 203 -8.07 12.17 2.22
CA ILE A 203 -7.72 10.83 2.73
C ILE A 203 -7.61 10.90 4.26
N ASP A 204 -8.16 9.91 4.96
CA ASP A 204 -8.09 9.85 6.42
C ASP A 204 -6.63 9.75 6.92
N GLU A 205 -6.28 10.45 8.00
CA GLU A 205 -4.88 10.53 8.49
C GLU A 205 -4.29 9.16 8.85
N SER A 206 -5.12 8.24 9.35
CA SER A 206 -4.68 6.87 9.64
C SER A 206 -4.37 6.09 8.36
N VAL A 207 -5.13 6.32 7.30
CA VAL A 207 -4.91 5.75 5.96
C VAL A 207 -3.69 6.36 5.28
N GLN A 208 -3.44 7.66 5.46
CA GLN A 208 -2.21 8.31 5.01
C GLN A 208 -0.98 7.67 5.67
N THR A 209 -1.05 7.45 6.99
CA THR A 209 0.03 6.82 7.77
C THR A 209 0.29 5.39 7.29
N ALA A 210 -0.75 4.59 7.08
CA ALA A 210 -0.61 3.22 6.56
C ALA A 210 -0.04 3.22 5.12
N SER A 211 -0.52 4.14 4.27
CA SER A 211 -0.06 4.29 2.90
C SER A 211 1.44 4.64 2.82
N ALA A 212 1.92 5.53 3.69
CA ALA A 212 3.34 5.86 3.81
C ALA A 212 4.20 4.63 4.16
N GLY A 213 3.67 3.75 5.02
CA GLY A 213 4.30 2.45 5.33
C GLY A 213 4.48 1.57 4.10
N VAL A 214 3.44 1.44 3.26
CA VAL A 214 3.52 0.68 2.01
C VAL A 214 4.53 1.28 1.04
N ILE A 215 4.50 2.60 0.85
CA ILE A 215 5.43 3.30 -0.05
C ILE A 215 6.88 3.06 0.39
N ALA A 216 7.16 3.12 1.69
CA ALA A 216 8.49 2.87 2.24
C ALA A 216 8.95 1.41 2.07
N ALA A 217 8.03 0.44 2.01
CA ALA A 217 8.31 -0.97 1.82
C ALA A 217 8.48 -1.40 0.34
N LEU A 218 8.23 -0.48 -0.61
CA LEU A 218 8.48 -0.72 -2.02
C LEU A 218 9.99 -0.59 -2.31
N ALA A 219 10.56 -1.58 -3.00
CA ALA A 219 11.94 -1.52 -3.45
C ALA A 219 12.20 -0.35 -4.41
N SER A 220 11.17 0.06 -5.16
CA SER A 220 11.20 1.19 -6.09
C SER A 220 9.84 1.90 -6.04
N PRO A 221 9.62 2.84 -5.09
CA PRO A 221 8.36 3.56 -4.98
C PRO A 221 8.12 4.44 -6.22
N PRO A 222 6.85 4.69 -6.61
CA PRO A 222 6.52 5.65 -7.65
C PRO A 222 7.07 7.04 -7.29
N ALA A 223 7.66 7.74 -8.26
CA ALA A 223 8.29 9.05 -8.04
C ALA A 223 7.28 10.13 -7.65
N ASP A 224 6.02 9.95 -8.01
CA ASP A 224 4.86 10.80 -7.76
C ASP A 224 3.93 10.22 -6.69
N ALA A 225 4.42 9.28 -5.87
CA ALA A 225 3.65 8.77 -4.75
C ALA A 225 3.31 9.89 -3.75
N ASP A 226 2.04 9.98 -3.37
CA ASP A 226 1.51 11.02 -2.49
C ASP A 226 0.35 10.44 -1.67
N GLU A 227 0.65 10.07 -0.43
CA GLU A 227 -0.29 9.49 0.52
C GLU A 227 -1.41 10.46 0.93
N THR A 228 -1.22 11.77 0.77
CA THR A 228 -2.25 12.78 1.08
C THR A 228 -3.34 12.85 0.01
N LYS A 229 -3.05 12.29 -1.17
CA LYS A 229 -3.94 12.31 -2.34
C LYS A 229 -4.41 10.92 -2.79
N ASN A 230 -3.72 9.86 -2.41
CA ASN A 230 -4.02 8.50 -2.85
C ASN A 230 -3.83 7.50 -1.71
N VAL A 231 -4.51 6.37 -1.83
CA VAL A 231 -4.41 5.25 -0.90
C VAL A 231 -3.44 4.22 -1.48
N TYR A 232 -2.54 3.71 -0.65
CA TYR A 232 -1.58 2.67 -1.01
C TYR A 232 -1.74 1.48 -0.06
N TYR A 233 -1.95 0.29 -0.62
CA TYR A 233 -2.24 -0.89 0.18
C TYR A 233 -1.46 -2.11 -0.34
N SER A 234 -0.92 -2.91 0.60
CA SER A 234 -0.24 -4.17 0.32
C SER A 234 -1.19 -5.35 0.46
N LEU A 235 -1.34 -6.14 -0.61
CA LEU A 235 -2.06 -7.41 -0.58
C LEU A 235 -1.11 -8.53 -0.12
N PRO A 236 -1.55 -9.45 0.76
CA PRO A 236 -0.74 -10.55 1.28
C PRO A 236 -0.46 -11.66 0.26
N CYS A 237 -0.84 -11.49 -1.01
CA CYS A 237 -0.59 -12.48 -2.05
C CYS A 237 0.42 -11.99 -3.08
N THR A 238 0.87 -12.89 -3.94
CA THR A 238 1.97 -12.65 -4.89
C THR A 238 1.49 -12.31 -6.31
N ASN A 239 0.18 -12.38 -6.55
CA ASN A 239 -0.46 -12.07 -7.82
C ASN A 239 -1.88 -11.55 -7.60
N PHE A 240 -2.35 -10.68 -8.49
CA PHE A 240 -3.74 -10.22 -8.46
C PHE A 240 -4.68 -11.36 -8.87
N ASP A 241 -5.48 -11.82 -7.92
CA ASP A 241 -6.49 -12.85 -8.14
C ASP A 241 -7.82 -12.45 -7.48
N ALA A 242 -8.75 -12.00 -8.30
CA ALA A 242 -10.08 -11.59 -7.85
C ALA A 242 -10.93 -12.77 -7.30
N THR A 243 -10.50 -14.02 -7.47
CA THR A 243 -11.19 -15.19 -6.90
C THR A 243 -10.70 -15.53 -5.50
N ASN A 244 -9.50 -15.09 -5.13
CA ASN A 244 -8.93 -15.31 -3.81
C ASN A 244 -9.29 -14.16 -2.86
N ASP A 245 -9.96 -14.46 -1.74
CA ASP A 245 -10.37 -13.44 -0.77
C ASP A 245 -9.18 -12.77 -0.05
N ALA A 246 -8.03 -13.44 0.03
CA ALA A 246 -6.80 -12.85 0.54
C ALA A 246 -6.16 -11.83 -0.42
N CYS A 247 -6.53 -11.85 -1.71
CA CYS A 247 -6.03 -10.95 -2.75
C CYS A 247 -6.96 -9.76 -3.02
N LYS A 248 -7.75 -9.37 -2.02
CA LYS A 248 -8.71 -8.27 -2.13
C LYS A 248 -8.49 -7.29 -1.00
N TYR A 249 -8.63 -6.02 -1.31
CA TYR A 249 -8.74 -5.00 -0.29
C TYR A 249 -10.22 -4.66 -0.09
N ASN A 250 -10.79 -5.13 1.02
CA ASN A 250 -12.18 -4.91 1.39
C ASN A 250 -12.25 -3.80 2.45
N VAL A 251 -12.80 -2.65 2.09
CA VAL A 251 -12.83 -1.47 2.98
C VAL A 251 -14.07 -0.63 2.70
N LYS A 252 -14.60 0.04 3.71
CA LYS A 252 -15.67 1.03 3.49
C LYS A 252 -15.10 2.32 2.93
N LEU A 253 -15.86 3.02 2.10
CA LEU A 253 -15.41 4.32 1.61
C LEU A 253 -15.29 5.33 2.77
N SER A 254 -16.18 5.24 3.75
CA SER A 254 -16.15 6.02 5.00
C SER A 254 -14.91 5.78 5.87
N GLU A 255 -14.18 4.68 5.67
CA GLU A 255 -12.92 4.38 6.37
C GLU A 255 -11.69 4.89 5.59
N LEU A 256 -11.85 5.28 4.32
CA LEU A 256 -10.77 5.78 3.47
C LEU A 256 -10.62 7.29 3.51
N VAL A 257 -11.72 8.01 3.69
CA VAL A 257 -11.76 9.46 3.58
C VAL A 257 -12.35 10.10 4.84
N ASP A 258 -11.77 11.23 5.23
CA ASP A 258 -12.38 12.16 6.15
C ASP A 258 -13.21 13.19 5.36
N VAL A 259 -14.41 13.48 5.85
CA VAL A 259 -15.37 14.34 5.20
C VAL A 259 -15.95 15.30 6.21
N THR A 260 -15.65 16.59 6.03
CA THR A 260 -16.12 17.67 6.88
C THR A 260 -17.06 18.58 6.09
N PRO A 261 -18.39 18.39 6.23
CA PRO A 261 -19.39 19.31 5.70
C PRO A 261 -19.62 20.46 6.68
N ASP A 262 -19.87 21.66 6.15
CA ASP A 262 -20.24 22.83 6.94
C ASP A 262 -21.22 23.73 6.18
N TRP A 263 -21.99 24.53 6.89
CA TRP A 263 -22.85 25.54 6.30
C TRP A 263 -22.01 26.62 5.60
N ASN A 264 -22.45 27.10 4.44
CA ASN A 264 -21.86 28.30 3.89
C ASN A 264 -22.21 29.50 4.80
N ALA A 265 -21.26 30.39 5.07
CA ALA A 265 -21.42 31.56 5.94
C ALA A 265 -22.60 32.49 5.55
N GLY A 266 -23.07 32.44 4.30
CA GLY A 266 -24.23 33.20 3.82
C GLY A 266 -25.59 32.48 3.95
N PHE A 267 -25.60 31.17 4.25
CA PHE A 267 -26.82 30.41 4.39
C PHE A 267 -27.41 30.59 5.80
N PRO A 268 -28.73 30.80 5.95
CA PRO A 268 -29.35 30.94 7.26
C PRO A 268 -29.14 29.64 8.06
N SER A 269 -28.23 29.68 9.03
CA SER A 269 -27.92 28.55 9.89
C SER A 269 -29.19 28.07 10.60
N SER A 270 -29.61 26.85 10.31
CA SER A 270 -30.68 26.18 11.05
C SER A 270 -30.10 25.51 12.30
N THR A 271 -30.96 25.04 13.20
CA THR A 271 -30.56 24.11 14.26
C THR A 271 -30.32 22.70 13.73
N GLU A 272 -30.42 22.49 12.42
CA GLU A 272 -30.31 21.19 11.79
C GLU A 272 -28.87 20.92 11.35
N GLU A 273 -28.56 19.64 11.17
CA GLU A 273 -27.25 19.20 10.71
C GLU A 273 -27.15 19.43 9.20
N VAL A 274 -26.05 20.04 8.77
CA VAL A 274 -25.78 20.29 7.34
C VAL A 274 -25.84 19.00 6.50
N ASP A 275 -25.55 17.85 7.12
CA ASP A 275 -25.59 16.55 6.50
C ASP A 275 -26.97 16.10 6.02
N ASP A 276 -28.03 16.62 6.62
CA ASP A 276 -29.40 16.38 6.15
C ASP A 276 -29.66 16.97 4.76
N PHE A 277 -28.80 17.88 4.30
CA PHE A 277 -28.94 18.62 3.04
C PHE A 277 -27.97 18.17 1.96
N ILE A 278 -27.02 17.29 2.30
CA ILE A 278 -25.98 16.82 1.39
C ILE A 278 -26.20 15.35 1.06
N PHE A 279 -26.45 15.10 -0.21
CA PHE A 279 -26.59 13.79 -0.82
C PHE A 279 -25.30 13.43 -1.55
N TRP A 280 -24.79 12.24 -1.26
CA TRP A 280 -23.52 11.79 -1.77
C TRP A 280 -23.68 10.71 -2.84
N ARG A 281 -22.79 10.73 -3.84
CA ARG A 281 -22.60 9.62 -4.76
C ARG A 281 -21.12 9.42 -5.05
N TYR A 282 -20.75 8.19 -5.40
CA TYR A 282 -19.41 7.87 -5.86
C TYR A 282 -19.45 6.97 -7.09
N ASN A 283 -18.35 6.91 -7.83
CA ASN A 283 -18.13 5.87 -8.83
C ASN A 283 -16.70 5.34 -8.76
N LEU A 284 -16.51 4.18 -9.39
CA LEU A 284 -15.22 3.52 -9.53
C LEU A 284 -14.86 3.48 -11.02
N ASP A 285 -13.67 3.94 -11.38
CA ASP A 285 -13.10 3.90 -12.73
C ASP A 285 -14.01 4.49 -13.83
N GLY A 286 -14.78 5.53 -13.49
CA GLY A 286 -15.72 6.14 -14.45
C GLY A 286 -16.97 5.30 -14.72
N GLY A 287 -17.22 4.26 -13.92
CA GLY A 287 -18.40 3.40 -14.00
C GLY A 287 -19.69 4.05 -13.51
N GLU A 288 -20.68 3.22 -13.19
CA GLU A 288 -21.98 3.67 -12.69
C GLU A 288 -21.85 4.39 -11.34
N TRP A 289 -22.66 5.43 -11.17
CA TRP A 289 -22.76 6.14 -9.90
C TRP A 289 -23.53 5.32 -8.87
N ILE A 290 -23.04 5.29 -7.65
CA ILE A 290 -23.65 4.60 -6.52
C ILE A 290 -23.95 5.66 -5.47
N GLN A 291 -25.17 5.65 -4.93
CA GLN A 291 -25.52 6.54 -3.82
C GLN A 291 -24.73 6.12 -2.58
N TRP A 292 -24.10 7.09 -1.93
CA TRP A 292 -23.28 6.85 -0.75
C TRP A 292 -24.01 7.33 0.50
N ASP A 293 -24.14 6.45 1.48
CA ASP A 293 -24.50 6.83 2.85
C ASP A 293 -23.26 6.62 3.72
N ARG A 294 -22.65 7.73 4.17
CA ARG A 294 -21.40 7.70 4.94
C ARG A 294 -21.54 6.99 6.29
N THR A 295 -22.76 6.87 6.81
CA THR A 295 -23.03 6.28 8.13
C THR A 295 -23.32 4.77 8.06
N SER A 296 -23.67 4.26 6.87
CA SER A 296 -24.08 2.87 6.69
C SER A 296 -23.56 2.24 5.39
N ASP A 297 -22.40 2.66 4.89
CA ASP A 297 -21.83 2.13 3.67
C ASP A 297 -21.32 0.69 3.82
N SER A 298 -21.41 -0.04 2.70
CA SER A 298 -20.89 -1.40 2.56
C SER A 298 -19.43 -1.38 2.15
N GLN A 299 -18.71 -2.46 2.46
CA GLN A 299 -17.34 -2.65 1.98
C GLN A 299 -17.28 -2.72 0.45
N LEU A 300 -16.29 -2.05 -0.12
CA LEU A 300 -15.89 -2.12 -1.51
C LEU A 300 -14.74 -3.12 -1.64
N ALA A 301 -14.78 -3.96 -2.67
CA ALA A 301 -13.72 -4.92 -2.96
C ALA A 301 -12.83 -4.36 -4.08
N PHE A 302 -11.64 -3.88 -3.73
CA PHE A 302 -10.62 -3.49 -4.69
C PHE A 302 -9.75 -4.70 -5.02
N THR A 303 -9.66 -5.04 -6.31
CA THR A 303 -8.93 -6.23 -6.79
C THR A 303 -7.93 -5.92 -7.91
N GLN A 304 -7.85 -4.67 -8.36
CA GLN A 304 -7.00 -4.23 -9.46
C GLN A 304 -5.80 -3.45 -8.91
N PRO A 305 -4.67 -3.39 -9.64
CA PRO A 305 -3.48 -2.64 -9.21
C PRO A 305 -3.75 -1.16 -8.95
N GLY A 306 -4.72 -0.58 -9.65
CA GLY A 306 -5.17 0.79 -9.46
C GLY A 306 -6.66 0.91 -9.74
N THR A 307 -7.36 1.62 -8.88
CA THR A 307 -8.77 1.98 -9.04
C THR A 307 -8.96 3.45 -8.70
N THR A 308 -9.55 4.22 -9.60
CA THR A 308 -9.91 5.61 -9.34
C THR A 308 -11.29 5.67 -8.69
N VAL A 309 -11.35 6.26 -7.49
CA VAL A 309 -12.60 6.57 -6.80
C VAL A 309 -12.91 8.05 -7.03
N THR A 310 -14.12 8.37 -7.48
CA THR A 310 -14.61 9.76 -7.56
C THR A 310 -15.85 9.93 -6.70
N ILE A 311 -15.86 10.98 -5.88
CA ILE A 311 -16.93 11.33 -4.95
C ILE A 311 -17.50 12.69 -5.35
N GLU A 312 -18.83 12.79 -5.30
CA GLU A 312 -19.53 14.06 -5.47
C GLU A 312 -20.53 14.30 -4.33
N ALA A 313 -20.54 15.54 -3.84
CA ALA A 313 -21.52 16.06 -2.90
C ALA A 313 -22.56 16.91 -3.64
N TRP A 314 -23.83 16.70 -3.35
CA TRP A 314 -24.94 17.39 -3.99
C TRP A 314 -25.95 17.86 -2.95
N THR A 315 -26.54 19.02 -3.16
CA THR A 315 -27.79 19.41 -2.50
C THR A 315 -28.95 19.27 -3.47
N ALA A 316 -30.18 19.54 -3.00
CA ALA A 316 -31.31 19.75 -3.88
C ALA A 316 -31.05 20.90 -4.90
N ALA A 317 -30.23 21.88 -4.56
CA ALA A 317 -29.98 23.03 -5.42
C ALA A 317 -28.86 22.85 -6.45
N GLY A 318 -27.98 21.86 -6.29
CA GLY A 318 -26.82 21.66 -7.17
C GLY A 318 -25.62 21.05 -6.45
N GLN A 319 -24.52 20.90 -7.17
CA GLN A 319 -23.27 20.33 -6.67
C GLN A 319 -22.62 21.25 -5.62
N VAL A 320 -22.01 20.64 -4.61
CA VAL A 320 -21.22 21.31 -3.58
C VAL A 320 -19.74 21.07 -3.86
N GLY A 321 -19.00 22.15 -4.06
CA GLY A 321 -17.59 22.10 -4.44
C GLY A 321 -17.35 21.42 -5.78
N THR A 322 -16.14 20.92 -5.95
CA THR A 322 -15.75 20.08 -7.09
C THR A 322 -15.78 18.61 -6.70
N SER A 323 -15.90 17.71 -7.68
CA SER A 323 -15.71 16.28 -7.47
C SER A 323 -14.33 16.02 -6.85
N TYR A 324 -14.27 15.15 -5.84
CA TYR A 324 -13.03 14.69 -5.24
C TYR A 324 -12.65 13.33 -5.81
N SER A 325 -11.43 13.19 -6.33
CA SER A 325 -10.94 11.92 -6.88
C SER A 325 -9.61 11.53 -6.27
N PHE A 326 -9.46 10.25 -5.94
CA PHE A 326 -8.23 9.64 -5.47
C PHE A 326 -8.08 8.23 -6.05
N ASN A 327 -6.85 7.71 -6.06
CA ASN A 327 -6.60 6.34 -6.48
C ASN A 327 -6.37 5.43 -5.28
N VAL A 328 -6.92 4.22 -5.35
CA VAL A 328 -6.54 3.09 -4.52
C VAL A 328 -5.53 2.26 -5.29
N ASN A 329 -4.27 2.31 -4.87
CA ASN A 329 -3.15 1.60 -5.49
C ASN A 329 -2.82 0.35 -4.67
N LEU A 330 -2.96 -0.82 -5.28
CA LEU A 330 -2.70 -2.10 -4.65
C LEU A 330 -1.35 -2.64 -5.10
N TYR A 331 -0.60 -3.20 -4.16
CA TYR A 331 0.70 -3.83 -4.41
C TYR A 331 0.69 -5.24 -3.84
N VAL A 332 1.10 -6.21 -4.65
CA VAL A 332 1.27 -7.60 -4.21
C VAL A 332 2.64 -7.81 -3.60
N HIS A 333 2.78 -8.82 -2.75
CA HIS A 333 4.09 -9.24 -2.26
C HIS A 333 4.95 -9.83 -3.39
N SER A 334 6.27 -9.73 -3.26
CA SER A 334 7.17 -10.40 -4.20
C SER A 334 7.00 -11.93 -4.14
N THR A 335 7.18 -12.62 -5.26
CA THR A 335 7.16 -14.10 -5.27
C THR A 335 8.50 -14.63 -4.77
N LEU A 336 8.48 -15.48 -3.75
CA LEU A 336 9.65 -16.22 -3.29
C LEU A 336 10.09 -17.23 -4.37
N THR A 337 11.40 -17.45 -4.55
CA THR A 337 11.92 -18.33 -5.60
C THR A 337 13.12 -19.16 -5.16
N CYS A 338 13.23 -20.38 -5.68
CA CYS A 338 14.39 -21.25 -5.50
C CYS A 338 15.33 -21.26 -6.72
N ALA A 339 15.12 -20.38 -7.70
CA ALA A 339 15.79 -20.44 -9.00
C ALA A 339 17.33 -20.42 -8.92
N ASN A 340 17.90 -19.78 -7.89
CA ASN A 340 19.35 -19.69 -7.69
C ASN A 340 19.85 -20.59 -6.55
N PHE A 341 18.98 -21.40 -5.94
CA PHE A 341 19.32 -22.14 -4.73
C PHE A 341 20.45 -23.15 -4.95
N ASP A 342 20.46 -23.87 -6.08
CA ASP A 342 21.55 -24.79 -6.42
C ASP A 342 22.90 -24.07 -6.59
N ALA A 343 22.89 -22.85 -7.13
CA ALA A 343 24.09 -22.05 -7.34
C ALA A 343 24.68 -21.47 -6.03
N MET A 344 23.95 -21.56 -4.91
CA MET A 344 24.44 -21.18 -3.58
C MET A 344 25.37 -22.24 -2.97
N TRP A 345 25.39 -23.45 -3.55
CA TRP A 345 26.21 -24.57 -3.10
C TRP A 345 27.40 -24.72 -4.04
N THR A 346 28.61 -24.79 -3.47
CA THR A 346 29.84 -24.98 -4.24
C THR A 346 30.79 -25.95 -3.55
N GLY A 347 31.45 -26.80 -4.34
CA GLY A 347 32.58 -27.59 -3.84
C GLY A 347 33.83 -26.72 -3.70
N VAL A 348 34.46 -26.74 -2.53
CA VAL A 348 35.66 -25.91 -2.25
C VAL A 348 36.92 -26.73 -2.47
N GLY A 349 37.70 -26.37 -3.50
CA GLY A 349 38.99 -27.00 -3.77
C GLY A 349 38.89 -28.48 -4.15
N VAL A 350 37.69 -28.95 -4.52
CA VAL A 350 37.41 -30.33 -4.93
C VAL A 350 37.16 -30.39 -6.44
N THR A 351 37.55 -31.50 -7.05
CA THR A 351 37.21 -31.82 -8.45
C THR A 351 35.82 -32.44 -8.51
N GLU A 352 35.15 -32.31 -9.66
CA GLU A 352 33.90 -33.01 -9.94
C GLU A 352 34.17 -34.15 -10.92
N GLU A 353 33.78 -35.37 -10.55
CA GLU A 353 33.86 -36.54 -11.42
C GLU A 353 32.47 -37.14 -11.61
N GLY A 354 32.00 -37.22 -12.86
CA GLY A 354 30.70 -37.80 -13.18
C GLY A 354 29.50 -37.09 -12.53
N GLY A 355 29.65 -35.82 -12.13
CA GLY A 355 28.61 -35.05 -11.43
C GLY A 355 28.57 -35.26 -9.91
N ALA A 356 29.57 -35.92 -9.33
CA ALA A 356 29.77 -36.01 -7.89
C ALA A 356 30.99 -35.18 -7.46
N TYR A 357 30.91 -34.57 -6.28
CA TYR A 357 32.03 -33.88 -5.67
C TYR A 357 33.01 -34.90 -5.09
N CYS A 358 34.28 -34.78 -5.45
CA CYS A 358 35.32 -35.62 -4.87
C CYS A 358 35.54 -35.28 -3.40
N ASN A 359 35.89 -36.28 -2.60
CA ASN A 359 36.52 -36.09 -1.31
C ASN A 359 37.80 -35.24 -1.44
N VAL A 360 38.16 -34.58 -0.34
CA VAL A 360 39.51 -34.02 -0.21
C VAL A 360 40.50 -35.19 -0.27
N PRO A 361 41.58 -35.12 -1.08
CA PRO A 361 42.49 -36.25 -1.26
C PRO A 361 42.98 -36.84 0.06
N GLY A 362 42.88 -38.17 0.21
CA GLY A 362 43.27 -38.89 1.42
C GLY A 362 42.34 -38.68 2.63
N SER A 363 41.20 -38.02 2.43
CA SER A 363 40.16 -37.78 3.43
C SER A 363 38.86 -38.49 3.05
N ASP A 364 37.89 -38.57 3.96
CA ASP A 364 36.56 -39.18 3.73
C ASP A 364 35.46 -38.13 3.63
N PHE A 365 35.82 -36.86 3.57
CA PHE A 365 34.87 -35.76 3.47
C PHE A 365 35.17 -34.88 2.27
N THR A 366 34.11 -34.27 1.76
CA THR A 366 34.15 -33.21 0.76
C THR A 366 33.91 -31.88 1.45
N LEU A 367 34.59 -30.83 0.99
CA LEU A 367 34.28 -29.46 1.41
C LEU A 367 33.17 -28.87 0.56
N LEU A 368 32.04 -28.54 1.18
CA LEU A 368 30.96 -27.77 0.57
C LEU A 368 30.84 -26.41 1.22
N ASN A 369 30.76 -25.36 0.41
CA ASN A 369 30.41 -24.02 0.84
C ASN A 369 28.95 -23.75 0.51
N PHE A 370 28.22 -23.23 1.50
CA PHE A 370 26.92 -22.60 1.29
C PHE A 370 27.07 -21.09 1.41
N ALA A 371 26.88 -20.39 0.31
CA ALA A 371 26.85 -18.95 0.26
C ALA A 371 25.49 -18.48 -0.27
N TYR A 372 24.66 -17.90 0.60
CA TYR A 372 23.37 -17.34 0.20
C TYR A 372 23.31 -15.83 0.40
N ASP A 373 22.53 -15.20 -0.48
CA ASP A 373 22.03 -13.84 -0.35
C ASP A 373 20.49 -13.92 -0.38
N ALA A 374 19.85 -13.41 0.67
CA ALA A 374 18.40 -13.40 0.80
C ALA A 374 17.71 -12.73 -0.39
N ALA A 375 18.33 -11.75 -1.05
CA ALA A 375 17.79 -11.10 -2.24
C ALA A 375 17.63 -12.04 -3.45
N GLN A 376 18.35 -13.17 -3.48
CA GLN A 376 18.22 -14.18 -4.53
C GLN A 376 17.03 -15.12 -4.32
N VAL A 377 16.53 -15.23 -3.08
CA VAL A 377 15.36 -16.04 -2.71
C VAL A 377 14.11 -15.18 -2.58
N VAL A 378 14.28 -13.95 -2.10
CA VAL A 378 13.25 -12.91 -1.96
C VAL A 378 13.55 -11.81 -2.99
N PRO A 379 13.30 -12.04 -4.29
CA PRO A 379 13.64 -11.07 -5.31
C PRO A 379 12.82 -9.80 -5.14
N HIS A 380 13.48 -8.65 -5.29
CA HIS A 380 12.82 -7.36 -5.32
C HIS A 380 12.23 -7.13 -6.71
N GLY A 381 10.91 -7.26 -6.85
CA GLY A 381 10.19 -6.91 -8.07
C GLY A 381 9.79 -5.43 -8.09
N ALA A 382 9.92 -4.78 -9.24
CA ALA A 382 9.35 -3.44 -9.43
C ALA A 382 7.83 -3.49 -9.20
N GLY A 383 7.30 -2.61 -8.34
CA GLY A 383 5.87 -2.59 -8.00
C GLY A 383 5.42 -3.76 -7.11
N THR A 384 6.35 -4.41 -6.39
CA THR A 384 6.00 -5.39 -5.36
C THR A 384 6.51 -4.93 -4.00
N VAL A 385 5.74 -5.25 -2.96
CA VAL A 385 6.18 -5.02 -1.58
C VAL A 385 7.08 -6.19 -1.19
N THR A 386 8.31 -5.87 -0.80
CA THR A 386 9.25 -6.89 -0.33
C THR A 386 9.20 -6.89 1.19
N GLY A 387 8.50 -7.86 1.77
CA GLY A 387 8.52 -8.07 3.21
C GLY A 387 9.95 -8.29 3.73
N ASP A 388 10.18 -8.07 5.03
CA ASP A 388 11.51 -8.23 5.61
C ASP A 388 11.91 -9.71 5.69
N TYR A 389 13.16 -10.01 5.36
CA TYR A 389 13.69 -11.36 5.54
C TYR A 389 13.71 -11.74 7.03
N ALA A 390 13.08 -12.85 7.38
CA ALA A 390 12.95 -13.32 8.76
C ALA A 390 13.99 -14.39 9.12
N GLY A 391 14.42 -15.20 8.14
CA GLY A 391 15.47 -16.20 8.35
C GLY A 391 15.41 -17.39 7.42
N ALA A 392 16.42 -18.26 7.53
CA ALA A 392 16.50 -19.54 6.86
C ALA A 392 16.77 -20.65 7.87
N THR A 393 16.04 -21.75 7.70
CA THR A 393 16.32 -23.02 8.39
C THR A 393 16.65 -24.06 7.34
N CYS A 394 17.85 -24.64 7.40
CA CYS A 394 18.30 -25.68 6.49
C CYS A 394 18.53 -26.98 7.23
N GLU A 395 18.03 -28.07 6.67
CA GLU A 395 18.25 -29.43 7.11
C GLU A 395 19.04 -30.22 6.07
N ILE A 396 19.89 -31.12 6.53
CA ILE A 396 20.68 -32.02 5.68
C ILE A 396 20.39 -33.48 6.02
N MET A 397 20.45 -34.32 4.99
CA MET A 397 20.35 -35.76 5.06
C MET A 397 21.44 -36.38 4.19
N LEU A 398 22.15 -37.37 4.71
CA LEU A 398 23.15 -38.15 3.97
C LEU A 398 22.76 -39.63 3.97
N LYS A 399 22.90 -40.27 2.82
CA LYS A 399 22.62 -41.70 2.64
C LYS A 399 23.61 -42.31 1.66
N ASP A 400 24.05 -43.53 1.94
CA ASP A 400 24.75 -44.35 0.94
C ASP A 400 23.85 -44.53 -0.30
N GLU A 401 24.40 -44.21 -1.48
CA GLU A 401 23.68 -44.20 -2.74
C GLU A 401 23.18 -45.61 -3.13
N ASP A 402 23.96 -46.64 -2.82
CA ASP A 402 23.65 -48.03 -3.17
C ASP A 402 22.82 -48.76 -2.09
N SER A 403 22.56 -48.09 -0.97
CA SER A 403 21.89 -48.69 0.18
C SER A 403 20.38 -48.83 0.00
N THR A 404 19.86 -50.01 0.34
CA THR A 404 18.41 -50.28 0.43
C THR A 404 17.80 -49.89 1.78
N VAL A 405 18.62 -49.40 2.73
CA VAL A 405 18.18 -48.96 4.06
C VAL A 405 17.22 -47.76 3.94
N ALA A 406 16.20 -47.74 4.80
CA ALA A 406 15.17 -46.71 4.82
C ALA A 406 15.75 -45.33 5.17
N ALA A 407 15.02 -44.26 4.82
CA ALA A 407 15.43 -42.87 4.91
C ALA A 407 16.18 -42.51 6.21
N THR A 408 17.35 -41.88 6.05
CA THR A 408 18.13 -41.30 7.15
C THR A 408 17.37 -40.14 7.80
N THR A 409 17.44 -40.00 9.12
CA THR A 409 16.88 -38.82 9.80
C THR A 409 17.68 -37.55 9.46
N THR A 410 17.00 -36.43 9.21
CA THR A 410 17.63 -35.14 8.93
C THR A 410 18.28 -34.53 10.17
N ALA A 411 19.25 -33.64 9.95
CA ALA A 411 19.84 -32.80 10.98
C ALA A 411 19.81 -31.33 10.57
N THR A 412 19.62 -30.43 11.53
CA THR A 412 19.69 -28.98 11.28
C THR A 412 21.12 -28.59 10.92
N LEU A 413 21.31 -28.08 9.72
CA LEU A 413 22.58 -27.61 9.19
C LEU A 413 22.80 -26.12 9.50
N ILE A 414 21.75 -25.31 9.30
CA ILE A 414 21.79 -23.86 9.46
C ILE A 414 20.47 -23.39 10.05
N GLU A 415 20.57 -22.47 11.01
CA GLU A 415 19.48 -21.63 11.48
C GLU A 415 20.03 -20.20 11.58
N SER A 416 19.55 -19.29 10.74
CA SER A 416 20.13 -17.95 10.60
C SER A 416 19.08 -16.91 10.24
N THR A 417 19.16 -15.75 10.88
CA THR A 417 18.38 -14.55 10.53
C THR A 417 19.19 -13.56 9.68
N ALA A 418 20.43 -13.89 9.32
CA ALA A 418 21.29 -13.02 8.53
C ALA A 418 20.83 -12.97 7.06
N THR A 419 20.87 -11.79 6.44
CA THR A 419 20.51 -11.60 5.02
C THR A 419 21.55 -12.17 4.07
N THR A 420 22.79 -12.32 4.52
CA THR A 420 23.87 -12.98 3.79
C THR A 420 24.60 -13.93 4.72
N LEU A 421 24.96 -15.11 4.23
CA LEU A 421 25.78 -16.07 4.95
C LEU A 421 26.73 -16.73 3.96
N SER A 422 27.97 -16.99 4.38
CA SER A 422 28.86 -17.94 3.72
C SER A 422 29.45 -18.84 4.80
N LYS A 423 29.29 -20.16 4.63
CA LYS A 423 29.76 -21.14 5.62
C LYS A 423 30.23 -22.42 4.93
N ASP A 424 31.38 -22.91 5.37
CA ASP A 424 31.98 -24.17 4.90
C ASP A 424 31.58 -25.34 5.80
N PHE A 425 31.38 -26.50 5.17
CA PHE A 425 31.02 -27.75 5.80
C PHE A 425 31.94 -28.87 5.29
N ALA A 426 32.48 -29.68 6.21
CA ALA A 426 33.01 -31.00 5.88
C ALA A 426 31.85 -31.98 5.83
N VAL A 427 31.56 -32.53 4.65
CA VAL A 427 30.51 -33.55 4.47
C VAL A 427 31.17 -34.90 4.29
N GLU A 428 31.08 -35.74 5.30
CA GLU A 428 31.66 -37.09 5.29
C GLU A 428 30.83 -38.06 4.45
N LEU A 429 31.53 -38.97 3.76
CA LEU A 429 30.96 -40.17 3.17
C LEU A 429 30.31 -41.01 4.29
N VAL A 430 29.12 -41.55 4.02
CA VAL A 430 28.37 -42.38 4.97
C VAL A 430 29.21 -43.56 5.42
N HIS A 431 29.20 -43.82 6.73
CA HIS A 431 29.97 -44.89 7.34
C HIS A 431 29.06 -45.85 8.11
N ASP A 432 28.80 -47.03 7.55
CA ASP A 432 28.00 -48.09 8.20
C ASP A 432 28.24 -49.49 7.58
N PRO A 433 29.08 -50.36 8.17
CA PRO A 433 30.23 -50.10 9.05
C PRO A 433 31.51 -49.75 8.26
N ASN A 434 31.43 -49.73 6.93
CA ASN A 434 32.50 -49.29 6.04
C ASN A 434 32.08 -47.96 5.40
N THR A 435 33.05 -47.16 5.00
CA THR A 435 32.80 -45.92 4.25
C THR A 435 32.25 -46.26 2.87
N ALA A 436 31.11 -45.69 2.53
CA ALA A 436 30.48 -45.86 1.22
C ALA A 436 31.35 -45.22 0.14
N GLN A 437 31.42 -45.85 -1.05
CA GLN A 437 32.13 -45.28 -2.20
C GLN A 437 31.46 -44.00 -2.68
N LYS A 438 30.12 -43.95 -2.60
CA LYS A 438 29.30 -42.80 -2.95
C LYS A 438 28.23 -42.55 -1.90
N THR A 439 28.04 -41.28 -1.58
CA THR A 439 27.02 -40.82 -0.65
C THR A 439 26.16 -39.78 -1.34
N ALA A 440 24.85 -40.03 -1.36
CA ALA A 440 23.85 -39.07 -1.79
C ALA A 440 23.47 -38.16 -0.62
N GLY A 441 23.50 -36.86 -0.86
CA GLY A 441 23.09 -35.83 0.07
C GLY A 441 21.85 -35.08 -0.43
N LYS A 442 20.96 -34.73 0.50
CA LYS A 442 19.81 -33.86 0.26
C LYS A 442 19.80 -32.76 1.31
N ILE A 443 19.75 -31.51 0.84
CA ILE A 443 19.56 -30.34 1.67
C ILE A 443 18.19 -29.73 1.38
N VAL A 444 17.46 -29.40 2.44
CA VAL A 444 16.17 -28.74 2.37
C VAL A 444 16.24 -27.47 3.20
N CYS A 445 16.12 -26.31 2.55
CA CYS A 445 16.11 -25.01 3.23
C CYS A 445 14.73 -24.37 3.13
N THR A 446 14.17 -23.97 4.26
CA THR A 446 12.97 -23.13 4.34
C THR A 446 13.39 -21.69 4.65
N PHE A 447 13.15 -20.80 3.69
CA PHE A 447 13.38 -19.36 3.83
C PHE A 447 12.08 -18.68 4.21
N THR A 448 12.14 -17.76 5.17
CA THR A 448 10.98 -17.06 5.73
C THR A 448 11.15 -15.55 5.58
N ARG A 449 10.04 -14.86 5.33
CA ARG A 449 9.92 -13.39 5.41
C ARG A 449 8.74 -13.00 6.30
N THR A 450 8.71 -11.77 6.77
CA THR A 450 7.53 -11.16 7.38
C THR A 450 6.65 -10.55 6.29
N SER A 451 5.33 -10.70 6.38
CA SER A 451 4.40 -9.92 5.56
C SER A 451 4.45 -8.44 5.96
N HIS A 452 4.57 -7.52 5.00
CA HIS A 452 4.34 -6.10 5.28
C HIS A 452 2.84 -5.82 5.13
N SER A 453 2.06 -6.24 6.13
CA SER A 453 0.62 -5.94 6.19
C SER A 453 0.42 -4.55 6.81
N ASN A 454 -0.42 -3.73 6.17
CA ASN A 454 -0.96 -2.55 6.84
C ASN A 454 -1.82 -3.03 8.01
N THR A 455 -1.31 -2.85 9.23
CA THR A 455 -1.93 -3.26 10.50
C THR A 455 -3.32 -2.67 10.77
N MET A 456 -3.85 -1.85 9.86
CA MET A 456 -5.20 -1.32 9.98
C MET A 456 -6.31 -2.30 9.63
N MET A 457 -6.19 -3.24 8.69
CA MET A 457 -7.38 -3.96 8.20
C MET A 457 -7.09 -5.30 7.51
N LEU A 458 -6.46 -6.29 8.16
CA LEU A 458 -6.72 -7.73 7.94
C LEU A 458 -5.95 -8.58 8.97
N ALA A 459 -6.66 -9.54 9.58
CA ALA A 459 -6.07 -10.58 10.41
C ALA A 459 -5.07 -11.41 9.60
N ASP A 460 -4.03 -11.93 10.27
CA ASP A 460 -3.09 -12.92 9.76
C ASP A 460 -3.79 -13.92 8.82
N VAL A 461 -3.60 -13.73 7.52
CA VAL A 461 -3.99 -14.70 6.50
C VAL A 461 -2.71 -15.45 6.14
N ASP A 462 -2.83 -16.77 5.98
CA ASP A 462 -1.75 -17.70 5.63
C ASP A 462 -1.09 -17.33 4.27
N ASP A 463 -0.30 -16.26 4.23
CA ASP A 463 0.70 -16.00 3.19
C ASP A 463 1.73 -17.13 3.30
N PRO A 464 2.16 -17.79 2.20
CA PRO A 464 3.41 -18.52 2.21
C PRO A 464 4.55 -17.49 2.30
N ASN A 465 4.64 -16.86 3.46
CA ASN A 465 5.80 -16.16 4.00
C ASN A 465 7.03 -17.06 4.03
N THR A 466 6.89 -18.34 3.66
CA THR A 466 7.94 -19.33 3.56
C THR A 466 8.02 -19.95 2.17
N ILE A 467 9.24 -20.18 1.68
CA ILE A 467 9.51 -21.08 0.54
C ILE A 467 10.48 -22.18 0.96
N THR A 468 10.23 -23.39 0.51
CA THR A 468 11.13 -24.52 0.72
C THR A 468 11.86 -24.85 -0.57
N CYS A 469 13.19 -24.77 -0.54
CA CYS A 469 14.10 -25.12 -1.62
C CYS A 469 14.84 -26.41 -1.31
N THR A 470 15.18 -27.18 -2.33
CA THR A 470 15.88 -28.46 -2.18
C THR A 470 17.08 -28.51 -3.10
N HIS A 471 18.19 -29.03 -2.59
CA HIS A 471 19.42 -29.26 -3.33
C HIS A 471 19.84 -30.71 -3.09
N ASP A 472 19.99 -31.47 -4.16
CA ASP A 472 20.47 -32.84 -4.15
C ASP A 472 21.89 -32.87 -4.71
N PHE A 473 22.79 -33.56 -4.03
CA PHE A 473 24.20 -33.68 -4.42
C PHE A 473 24.73 -35.08 -4.15
N THR A 474 25.87 -35.41 -4.75
CA THR A 474 26.58 -36.66 -4.48
C THR A 474 28.02 -36.34 -4.14
N VAL A 475 28.54 -36.98 -3.10
CA VAL A 475 29.98 -37.01 -2.79
C VAL A 475 30.51 -38.41 -3.08
N THR A 476 31.71 -38.49 -3.61
CA THR A 476 32.34 -39.77 -3.99
C THR A 476 33.79 -39.78 -3.55
N ASP A 477 34.27 -40.97 -3.22
CA ASP A 477 35.70 -41.20 -3.12
C ASP A 477 36.31 -41.23 -4.53
N CYS A 478 37.17 -40.25 -4.83
CA CYS A 478 37.87 -40.11 -6.11
C CYS A 478 39.34 -40.55 -6.00
N ASP A 479 39.79 -41.00 -4.83
CA ASP A 479 41.16 -41.45 -4.68
C ASP A 479 41.41 -42.69 -5.56
N ALA A 480 42.57 -42.73 -6.23
CA ALA A 480 42.90 -43.82 -7.13
C ALA A 480 43.04 -45.14 -6.33
N PRO A 481 42.46 -46.26 -6.80
CA PRO A 481 42.57 -47.54 -6.11
C PRO A 481 44.04 -47.99 -6.04
N GLU A 482 44.56 -48.13 -4.82
CA GLU A 482 45.93 -48.55 -4.58
C GLU A 482 46.07 -50.08 -4.71
N LEU A 483 47.00 -50.50 -5.57
CA LEU A 483 47.33 -51.91 -5.81
C LEU A 483 48.78 -52.18 -5.44
N GLU A 484 49.23 -51.92 -4.20
CA GLU A 484 50.49 -52.51 -3.71
C GLU A 484 50.46 -52.96 -2.25
N VAL A 485 50.92 -54.20 -2.05
CA VAL A 485 51.16 -54.85 -0.75
C VAL A 485 52.54 -54.42 -0.27
N GLY A 486 52.60 -53.30 0.46
CA GLY A 486 53.81 -52.79 1.08
C GLY A 486 53.44 -51.64 2.02
N VAL A 487 53.56 -51.88 3.33
CA VAL A 487 53.01 -51.02 4.38
C VAL A 487 53.60 -49.60 4.32
N GLY A 488 52.85 -48.66 3.74
CA GLY A 488 53.15 -47.23 3.81
C GLY A 488 52.93 -46.70 5.23
N GLN A 489 53.65 -45.66 5.62
CA GLN A 489 53.56 -45.04 6.95
C GLN A 489 52.12 -44.57 7.29
N ASP A 490 51.38 -44.14 6.27
CA ASP A 490 50.00 -43.65 6.40
C ASP A 490 49.01 -44.79 6.65
N ALA A 491 49.24 -45.98 6.09
CA ALA A 491 48.44 -47.18 6.37
C ALA A 491 48.67 -47.69 7.81
N VAL A 492 49.92 -47.65 8.30
CA VAL A 492 50.24 -47.97 9.71
C VAL A 492 49.52 -47.02 10.66
N CYS A 493 49.57 -45.72 10.35
CA CYS A 493 48.98 -44.68 11.16
C CYS A 493 47.44 -44.71 11.15
N SER A 494 46.83 -44.99 9.98
CA SER A 494 45.37 -45.20 9.88
C SER A 494 44.91 -46.38 10.74
N ASP A 495 45.66 -47.48 10.76
CA ASP A 495 45.37 -48.65 11.59
C ASP A 495 45.60 -48.38 13.09
N GLU A 496 46.64 -47.64 13.46
CA GLU A 496 46.96 -47.30 14.86
C GLU A 496 45.95 -46.33 15.49
N CYS A 497 45.36 -45.45 14.68
CA CYS A 497 44.35 -44.47 15.12
C CYS A 497 42.92 -44.94 14.89
N ALA A 498 42.73 -46.14 14.37
CA ALA A 498 41.41 -46.68 14.16
C ALA A 498 40.70 -46.99 15.48
N GLY A 499 39.47 -46.51 15.63
CA GLY A 499 38.65 -46.70 16.83
C GLY A 499 39.06 -45.81 18.02
N ASP A 500 40.02 -44.89 17.85
CA ASP A 500 40.28 -43.83 18.85
C ASP A 500 39.16 -42.78 18.78
N SER A 501 38.91 -42.14 19.93
CA SER A 501 38.05 -40.96 20.03
C SER A 501 38.66 -39.70 19.42
N ALA A 502 39.98 -39.66 19.25
CA ALA A 502 40.69 -38.56 18.58
C ALA A 502 40.75 -38.77 17.06
N PRO A 503 40.60 -37.72 16.24
CA PRO A 503 40.60 -37.85 14.79
C PRO A 503 41.99 -38.28 14.28
N GLY A 504 42.03 -39.33 13.47
CA GLY A 504 43.27 -39.83 12.85
C GLY A 504 43.53 -39.21 11.47
N VAL A 505 44.39 -39.82 10.65
CA VAL A 505 44.73 -39.31 9.31
C VAL A 505 43.49 -39.07 8.44
N GLY A 506 43.42 -37.89 7.82
CA GLY A 506 42.40 -37.52 6.85
C GLY A 506 41.00 -37.34 7.42
N GLU A 507 40.84 -37.28 8.75
CA GLU A 507 39.58 -36.94 9.41
C GLU A 507 39.53 -35.46 9.80
N ALA A 508 38.31 -34.93 9.87
CA ALA A 508 38.08 -33.55 10.30
C ALA A 508 38.41 -33.37 11.79
N CYS A 509 39.19 -32.33 12.11
CA CYS A 509 39.63 -32.01 13.47
C CYS A 509 39.23 -30.59 13.90
N GLY A 510 38.53 -29.84 13.04
CA GLY A 510 37.98 -28.52 13.33
C GLY A 510 37.02 -28.07 12.25
N GLY A 511 36.07 -27.21 12.61
CA GLY A 511 35.06 -26.65 11.68
C GLY A 511 33.66 -27.24 11.90
N THR A 512 32.77 -27.08 10.92
CA THR A 512 31.44 -27.71 10.96
C THR A 512 31.47 -28.99 10.12
N VAL A 513 31.17 -30.12 10.75
CA VAL A 513 31.27 -31.46 10.17
C VAL A 513 29.89 -32.11 10.15
N VAL A 514 29.53 -32.67 9.00
CA VAL A 514 28.30 -33.43 8.75
C VAL A 514 28.68 -34.89 8.59
N THR A 515 28.14 -35.75 9.44
CA THR A 515 28.44 -37.18 9.49
C THR A 515 27.16 -38.00 9.41
N SER A 516 27.24 -39.26 9.00
CA SER A 516 26.08 -40.16 8.96
C SER A 516 26.49 -41.61 9.17
N ASN A 517 25.74 -42.31 10.01
CA ASN A 517 25.94 -43.72 10.32
C ASN A 517 24.98 -44.65 9.56
N GLY A 518 24.48 -44.22 8.40
CA GLY A 518 23.52 -44.96 7.59
C GLY A 518 22.06 -44.92 8.10
N ALA A 519 21.84 -44.65 9.39
CA ALA A 519 20.51 -44.52 10.00
C ALA A 519 20.14 -43.06 10.34
N ALA A 520 21.11 -42.26 10.78
CA ALA A 520 20.93 -40.87 11.16
C ALA A 520 22.07 -40.00 10.66
N THR A 521 21.74 -38.79 10.19
CA THR A 521 22.70 -37.72 9.91
C THR A 521 22.87 -36.86 11.16
N SER A 522 24.09 -36.40 11.41
CA SER A 522 24.42 -35.48 12.50
C SER A 522 25.30 -34.34 12.01
N VAL A 523 25.07 -33.15 12.57
CA VAL A 523 25.89 -31.96 12.33
C VAL A 523 26.55 -31.57 13.64
N SER A 524 27.87 -31.38 13.61
CA SER A 524 28.64 -30.99 14.79
C SER A 524 29.60 -29.86 14.44
N SER A 525 29.72 -28.88 15.35
CA SER A 525 30.78 -27.88 15.27
C SER A 525 31.93 -28.35 16.15
N VAL A 526 32.99 -28.81 15.51
CA VAL A 526 34.19 -29.32 16.16
C VAL A 526 35.08 -28.12 16.47
N ALA A 527 35.19 -27.78 17.76
CA ALA A 527 36.29 -26.95 18.22
C ALA A 527 37.60 -27.70 17.93
N GLU A 528 38.65 -26.99 17.51
CA GLU A 528 39.92 -27.62 17.15
C GLU A 528 40.38 -28.64 18.21
N VAL A 529 40.40 -29.92 17.83
CA VAL A 529 40.79 -31.04 18.69
C VAL A 529 42.17 -31.55 18.30
N SER A 530 42.88 -32.10 19.28
CA SER A 530 44.14 -32.79 19.04
C SER A 530 43.91 -34.06 18.22
N CYS A 531 44.63 -34.18 17.10
CA CYS A 531 44.69 -35.41 16.32
C CYS A 531 45.24 -36.58 17.12
N CYS A 532 44.94 -37.80 16.65
CA CYS A 532 45.44 -39.03 17.22
C CYS A 532 46.97 -39.01 17.39
N ALA A 533 47.41 -39.36 18.60
CA ALA A 533 48.82 -39.31 19.00
C ALA A 533 49.55 -40.64 18.82
N ALA A 534 48.88 -41.69 18.36
CA ALA A 534 49.46 -43.02 18.17
C ALA A 534 50.47 -43.05 17.01
N CYS A 535 50.31 -42.16 16.03
CA CYS A 535 51.14 -42.12 14.83
C CYS A 535 52.54 -41.52 15.03
N SER A 536 53.48 -42.00 14.22
CA SER A 536 54.83 -41.46 14.10
C SER A 536 55.22 -41.25 12.62
N PRO A 537 55.34 -40.01 12.12
CA PRO A 537 55.27 -38.74 12.86
C PRO A 537 53.87 -38.41 13.38
N ALA A 538 53.81 -37.56 14.42
CA ALA A 538 52.55 -37.14 15.03
C ALA A 538 51.70 -36.33 14.03
N LEU A 539 50.38 -36.52 14.10
CA LEU A 539 49.42 -35.81 13.25
C LEU A 539 49.19 -34.39 13.75
N THR A 540 49.06 -33.45 12.82
CA THR A 540 48.74 -32.04 13.10
C THR A 540 47.40 -31.66 12.48
N CYS A 541 46.58 -30.94 13.25
CA CYS A 541 45.31 -30.43 12.77
C CYS A 541 45.55 -29.19 11.91
N SER A 542 45.47 -29.37 10.59
CA SER A 542 45.84 -28.35 9.60
C SER A 542 44.62 -27.88 8.82
N ALA A 543 44.59 -26.60 8.47
CA ALA A 543 43.51 -26.04 7.64
C ALA A 543 43.47 -26.74 6.27
N VAL A 544 42.26 -27.04 5.81
CA VAL A 544 42.04 -27.54 4.46
C VAL A 544 41.66 -26.34 3.59
N SER A 545 42.55 -25.98 2.66
CA SER A 545 42.42 -24.74 1.89
C SER A 545 42.33 -23.50 2.80
N ASP A 546 41.71 -22.42 2.33
CA ASP A 546 41.47 -21.18 3.08
C ASP A 546 40.14 -21.22 3.88
N THR A 547 39.75 -22.39 4.41
CA THR A 547 38.48 -22.59 5.13
C THR A 547 38.67 -22.72 6.64
N GLU A 548 37.56 -22.63 7.40
CA GLU A 548 37.56 -22.92 8.84
C GLU A 548 37.66 -24.43 9.15
N VAL A 549 37.45 -25.27 8.14
CA VAL A 549 37.55 -26.72 8.27
C VAL A 549 39.02 -27.14 8.31
N LYS A 550 39.34 -28.04 9.23
CA LYS A 550 40.69 -28.57 9.42
C LYS A 550 40.68 -30.10 9.36
N SER A 551 41.76 -30.69 8.84
CA SER A 551 41.97 -32.14 8.85
C SER A 551 43.31 -32.53 9.49
N CYS A 552 43.34 -33.73 10.03
CA CYS A 552 44.54 -34.32 10.61
C CYS A 552 45.45 -34.87 9.52
N ASN A 553 46.63 -34.27 9.37
CA ASN A 553 47.62 -34.68 8.37
C ASN A 553 48.96 -34.97 9.05
N ALA A 554 49.76 -35.85 8.44
CA ALA A 554 51.15 -36.05 8.85
C ALA A 554 51.99 -34.86 8.35
N GLU A 555 52.83 -34.30 9.23
CA GLU A 555 53.77 -33.24 8.84
C GLU A 555 54.70 -33.73 7.72
N PRO A 556 54.91 -32.94 6.64
CA PRO A 556 55.86 -33.30 5.61
C PRO A 556 57.26 -33.33 6.24
N SER A 557 57.85 -34.52 6.31
CA SER A 557 59.20 -34.72 6.82
C SER A 557 60.17 -33.74 6.13
N GLY A 558 60.99 -32.99 6.88
CA GLY A 558 61.90 -31.97 6.32
C GLY A 558 62.92 -32.46 5.27
N LEU A 559 63.01 -33.77 5.05
CA LEU A 559 63.74 -34.40 3.94
C LEU A 559 63.04 -34.18 2.58
N LEU A 560 61.71 -34.09 2.56
CA LEU A 560 60.87 -33.90 1.37
C LEU A 560 60.98 -32.46 0.85
N LEU A 561 60.98 -31.45 1.73
CA LEU A 561 61.24 -30.05 1.33
C LEU A 561 62.62 -29.85 0.71
N ALA A 562 63.64 -30.57 1.21
CA ALA A 562 64.98 -30.54 0.63
C ALA A 562 65.06 -31.26 -0.73
N GLN A 563 64.24 -32.31 -0.95
CA GLN A 563 64.13 -32.99 -2.23
C GLN A 563 63.32 -32.19 -3.27
N LEU A 564 62.27 -31.48 -2.86
CA LEU A 564 61.54 -30.54 -3.72
C LEU A 564 62.42 -29.35 -4.15
N ALA A 565 63.17 -28.75 -3.22
CA ALA A 565 64.13 -27.68 -3.54
C ALA A 565 65.30 -28.16 -4.43
N ALA A 566 65.73 -29.42 -4.28
CA ALA A 566 66.75 -30.03 -5.14
C ALA A 566 66.19 -30.45 -6.51
N ALA A 567 64.90 -30.80 -6.60
CA ALA A 567 64.22 -31.08 -7.86
C ALA A 567 64.02 -29.80 -8.69
N GLU A 568 63.65 -28.68 -8.06
CA GLU A 568 63.61 -27.38 -8.72
C GLU A 568 64.98 -26.98 -9.30
N GLN A 569 66.08 -27.23 -8.58
CA GLN A 569 67.42 -26.89 -9.05
C GLN A 569 67.92 -27.80 -10.19
N LYS A 570 67.38 -29.02 -10.32
CA LYS A 570 67.72 -29.96 -11.40
C LYS A 570 66.99 -29.65 -12.72
N VAL A 571 65.82 -29.01 -12.66
CA VAL A 571 65.04 -28.61 -13.84
C VAL A 571 65.68 -27.41 -14.56
N PHE A 572 66.44 -26.55 -13.86
CA PHE A 572 67.12 -25.40 -14.46
C PHE A 572 68.52 -25.68 -15.07
N ALA A 573 69.04 -26.91 -14.99
CA ALA A 573 70.44 -27.20 -15.35
C ALA A 573 70.64 -28.09 -16.59
N SER A 574 69.60 -28.39 -17.37
CA SER A 574 69.73 -29.20 -18.60
C SER A 574 69.40 -28.36 -19.85
N GLU A 575 70.43 -27.72 -20.40
CA GLU A 575 70.39 -27.14 -21.74
C GLU A 575 70.32 -28.25 -22.78
N THR A 576 69.15 -28.47 -23.41
CA THR A 576 69.01 -28.65 -24.87
C THR A 576 67.54 -28.89 -25.26
N THR A 577 67.18 -28.34 -26.43
CA THR A 577 65.92 -28.48 -27.19
C THR A 577 64.70 -27.65 -26.75
N THR A 578 64.76 -26.38 -27.15
CA THR A 578 63.61 -25.59 -27.63
C THR A 578 62.91 -26.30 -28.80
N ALA A 579 61.61 -26.62 -28.67
CA ALA A 579 60.55 -26.47 -29.70
C ALA A 579 59.31 -27.34 -29.41
N LEU A 580 58.44 -26.93 -28.49
CA LEU A 580 56.97 -27.00 -28.63
C LEU A 580 56.33 -26.24 -27.45
N LEU A 581 55.73 -25.09 -27.71
CA LEU A 581 55.06 -24.25 -26.70
C LEU A 581 53.59 -24.16 -27.05
N GLY A 582 52.74 -24.60 -26.12
CA GLY A 582 51.29 -24.41 -26.19
C GLY A 582 50.53 -25.49 -25.43
N ALA A 583 50.36 -25.27 -24.11
CA ALA A 583 49.36 -25.93 -23.26
C ALA A 583 49.44 -27.46 -23.11
N SER A 584 50.43 -27.93 -22.35
CA SER A 584 50.38 -29.18 -21.55
C SER A 584 51.81 -29.52 -21.12
N ALA A 585 52.08 -29.54 -19.82
CA ALA A 585 53.12 -30.30 -19.11
C ALA A 585 53.72 -29.48 -17.96
N MET A 586 53.34 -29.83 -16.73
CA MET A 586 54.28 -30.40 -15.77
C MET A 586 53.48 -31.13 -14.68
N VAL A 587 53.02 -32.34 -15.03
CA VAL A 587 52.76 -33.40 -14.05
C VAL A 587 54.13 -34.04 -13.81
N ALA A 588 54.86 -33.50 -12.84
CA ALA A 588 56.03 -34.15 -12.27
C ALA A 588 55.55 -34.96 -11.08
N VAL A 589 55.54 -36.28 -11.28
CA VAL A 589 55.19 -37.33 -10.32
C VAL A 589 55.99 -37.18 -9.03
N VAL A 590 55.32 -36.85 -7.94
CA VAL A 590 55.69 -37.23 -6.57
C VAL A 590 54.44 -37.82 -5.95
N ALA A 591 54.40 -39.15 -5.91
CA ALA A 591 53.33 -39.92 -5.30
C ALA A 591 53.44 -39.79 -3.76
N LEU A 592 52.44 -39.18 -3.15
CA LEU A 592 52.07 -39.39 -1.77
C LEU A 592 50.69 -40.04 -1.82
N VAL A 593 50.60 -41.22 -1.22
CA VAL A 593 49.48 -42.15 -1.35
C VAL A 593 49.03 -42.50 0.07
N VAL A 594 47.74 -42.34 0.35
CA VAL A 594 47.13 -42.62 1.65
C VAL A 594 46.05 -43.69 1.44
N VAL A 595 46.22 -44.89 2.02
CA VAL A 595 45.14 -45.88 2.17
C VAL A 595 44.30 -45.51 3.37
N LYS A 596 42.98 -45.40 3.20
CA LYS A 596 42.03 -45.28 4.31
C LYS A 596 41.42 -46.65 4.63
N ARG A 597 41.88 -47.27 5.72
CA ARG A 597 41.14 -48.31 6.45
C ARG A 597 41.04 -47.85 7.90
N ARG A 598 39.83 -47.78 8.44
CA ARG A 598 39.65 -47.67 9.87
C ARG A 598 38.85 -48.83 10.41
N ALA A 599 39.50 -49.48 11.37
CA ALA A 599 38.96 -50.48 12.26
C ALA A 599 37.82 -49.91 13.09
N ASP A 600 36.69 -50.61 13.01
CA ASP A 600 35.70 -50.60 14.05
C ASP A 600 35.94 -51.81 14.96
N ALA A 601 35.91 -51.60 16.28
CA ALA A 601 35.86 -52.69 17.25
C ALA A 601 34.59 -53.55 17.06
N ALA A 602 33.55 -53.01 16.41
CA ALA A 602 32.36 -53.76 15.99
C ALA A 602 32.59 -54.60 14.72
N ALA A 603 33.48 -54.21 13.81
CA ALA A 603 33.85 -55.00 12.63
C ALA A 603 34.63 -56.26 13.04
N HIS A 604 35.54 -56.17 14.00
CA HIS A 604 36.21 -57.36 14.56
C HIS A 604 35.28 -58.28 15.35
N ALA A 605 34.15 -57.79 15.86
CA ALA A 605 33.12 -58.64 16.45
C ALA A 605 32.33 -59.44 15.39
N ARG A 606 32.15 -58.90 14.18
CA ARG A 606 31.47 -59.58 13.06
C ARG A 606 32.41 -60.41 12.16
N GLU A 607 33.68 -60.04 12.03
CA GLU A 607 34.69 -60.81 11.27
C GLU A 607 35.00 -62.18 11.87
N SER A 608 34.60 -62.42 13.13
CA SER A 608 34.72 -63.75 13.74
C SER A 608 33.72 -64.79 13.20
N GLU A 609 32.74 -64.39 12.38
CA GLU A 609 31.71 -65.30 11.84
C GLU A 609 31.82 -65.59 10.32
N ASP A 610 32.55 -64.81 9.52
CA ASP A 610 32.60 -64.98 8.05
C ASP A 610 34.02 -65.20 7.50
N ALA A 611 34.70 -66.23 8.02
CA ALA A 611 35.88 -66.78 7.37
C ALA A 611 35.48 -67.88 6.37
N TYR A 612 35.03 -67.53 5.16
CA TYR A 612 35.11 -68.42 4.00
C TYR A 612 35.09 -67.65 2.66
N TYR A 613 36.27 -67.46 2.08
CA TYR A 613 36.44 -67.19 0.64
C TYR A 613 36.02 -68.43 -0.18
N PRO A 614 35.58 -68.27 -1.44
CA PRO A 614 36.56 -68.38 -2.52
C PRO A 614 36.44 -67.36 -3.66
N LEU A 615 37.62 -67.09 -4.21
CA LEU A 615 37.97 -66.41 -5.46
C LEU A 615 37.18 -66.92 -6.69
N LEU A 616 37.08 -66.02 -7.69
CA LEU A 616 36.69 -66.18 -9.12
C LEU A 616 35.21 -65.95 -9.47
N GLU A 617 34.88 -64.78 -10.02
CA GLU A 617 34.72 -64.49 -11.46
C GLU A 617 34.74 -62.98 -11.75
#